data_AF-A0A7L2IJ23-F1
#
_entry.id   AF-A0A7L2IJ23-F1
#
_cell.length_a   1.000
_cell.length_b   1.000
_cell.length_c   1.000
_cell.angle_alpha   90.00
_cell.angle_beta   90.00
_cell.angle_gamma   90.00
#
_symmetry.space_group_name_H-M   'P 1'
#
loop_
_entity.id
_entity.type
_entity.pdbx_description
1 polymer ?
#
loop_
_entity_poly.entity_id
_entity_poly.type
_entity_poly.pdbx_seq_one_letter_code
_entity_poly.pdbx_strand_id
1 'polypeptide(L)'
;VTLAGYHSAFRYCPGGKHVAQRAGSRTPHEGTLEFISLDSHHGAGPSRRSDLESLGYCLLKWLCGFLPWSDELDKVQSVVEKKEKYRKDVRGLLQLCFRQRAIPDALQGYLQQVMALEYEEKPGYEALRQLFKKALEKMKASAYDSVDLKMVP
;
A
#
# COMPACT_ATOMS: atom_id res chain seq x y z
N VAL A 1 -2.28 19.17 0.22
CA VAL A 1 -2.66 17.82 0.74
C VAL A 1 -1.94 17.58 2.05
N THR A 2 -2.63 17.09 3.09
CA THR A 2 -2.05 16.86 4.42
C THR A 2 -2.39 15.43 4.89
N LEU A 3 -1.42 14.72 5.47
CA LEU A 3 -1.66 13.46 6.17
C LEU A 3 -1.95 13.73 7.65
N ALA A 4 -3.08 13.23 8.14
CA ALA A 4 -3.54 13.37 9.52
C ALA A 4 -3.97 12.00 10.09
N GLY A 5 -4.47 11.96 11.32
CA GLY A 5 -4.98 10.71 11.93
C GLY A 5 -3.90 9.80 12.51
N TYR A 6 -2.89 10.36 13.19
CA TYR A 6 -1.75 9.62 13.75
C TYR A 6 -2.09 8.75 14.99
N HIS A 7 -3.36 8.44 15.25
CA HIS A 7 -3.77 7.62 16.40
C HIS A 7 -3.26 6.17 16.31
N SER A 8 -3.07 5.67 15.09
CA SER A 8 -2.49 4.33 14.82
C SER A 8 -0.98 4.39 14.52
N ALA A 9 -0.33 5.54 14.75
CA ALA A 9 1.11 5.66 14.54
C ALA A 9 1.88 4.74 15.48
N PHE A 10 2.91 4.08 14.95
CA PHE A 10 3.69 3.10 15.69
C PHE A 10 5.18 3.41 15.58
N ARG A 11 5.87 3.40 16.72
CA ARG A 11 7.32 3.61 16.77
C ARG A 11 8.06 2.32 16.41
N TYR A 12 8.24 2.07 15.12
CA TYR A 12 8.87 0.85 14.60
C TYR A 12 10.38 0.72 14.88
N CYS A 13 11.06 1.81 15.28
CA CYS A 13 12.51 1.83 15.48
C CYS A 13 12.92 2.60 16.76
N PRO A 14 12.52 2.12 17.96
CA PRO A 14 12.89 2.77 19.21
C PRO A 14 14.40 2.73 19.43
N GLY A 15 15.01 3.88 19.71
CA GLY A 15 16.46 3.98 19.91
C GLY A 15 17.31 3.56 18.71
N GLY A 16 16.76 3.61 17.49
CA GLY A 16 17.46 3.20 16.27
C GLY A 16 17.52 1.69 16.05
N LYS A 17 16.84 0.89 16.89
CA LYS A 17 16.73 -0.56 16.73
C LYS A 17 15.37 -0.90 16.14
N HIS A 18 15.36 -1.52 14.96
CA HIS A 18 14.13 -1.97 14.33
C HIS A 18 13.45 -3.03 15.23
N VAL A 19 12.13 -2.98 15.33
CA VAL A 19 11.37 -4.06 15.99
C VAL A 19 11.48 -5.35 15.18
N ALA A 20 11.51 -6.50 15.85
CA ALA A 20 11.50 -7.79 15.18
C ALA A 20 10.09 -8.14 14.66
N GLN A 21 9.99 -8.86 13.54
CA GLN A 21 8.71 -9.37 13.04
C GLN A 21 8.16 -10.43 14.00
N ARG A 22 7.05 -10.13 14.69
CA ARG A 22 6.40 -11.06 15.61
C ARG A 22 4.88 -11.03 15.42
N ALA A 23 4.33 -12.03 14.74
CA ALA A 23 2.88 -12.20 14.65
C ALA A 23 2.26 -12.34 16.05
N GLY A 24 1.07 -11.78 16.25
CA GLY A 24 0.35 -11.77 17.53
C GLY A 24 1.00 -10.92 18.63
N SER A 25 2.04 -10.14 18.34
CA SER A 25 2.64 -9.21 19.31
C SER A 25 1.77 -7.98 19.58
N ARG A 26 0.79 -7.73 18.72
CA ARG A 26 -0.21 -6.67 18.79
C ARG A 26 -1.58 -7.21 18.43
N THR A 27 -2.61 -6.41 18.67
CA THR A 27 -3.98 -6.70 18.21
C THR A 27 -3.97 -6.88 16.68
N PRO A 28 -4.40 -8.03 16.16
CA PRO A 28 -4.48 -8.24 14.72
C PRO A 28 -5.58 -7.37 14.10
N HIS A 29 -5.43 -7.09 12.81
CA HIS A 29 -6.43 -6.38 12.02
C HIS A 29 -6.69 -4.92 12.47
N GLU A 30 -5.73 -4.30 13.16
CA GLU A 30 -5.82 -2.89 13.53
C GLU A 30 -5.73 -1.96 12.32
N GLY A 31 -6.80 -1.21 12.08
CA GLY A 31 -6.93 -0.21 11.01
C GLY A 31 -8.02 -0.58 10.01
N THR A 32 -8.09 0.13 8.88
CA THR A 32 -9.07 -0.14 7.84
C THR A 32 -8.72 -1.44 7.10
N LEU A 33 -9.50 -2.50 7.32
CA LEU A 33 -9.26 -3.86 6.77
C LEU A 33 -8.94 -3.87 5.28
N GLU A 34 -9.58 -3.00 4.51
CA GLU A 34 -9.34 -2.88 3.06
C GLU A 34 -7.89 -2.47 2.72
N PHE A 35 -7.24 -1.64 3.55
CA PHE A 35 -5.97 -0.98 3.24
C PHE A 35 -4.79 -1.39 4.11
N ILE A 36 -5.01 -1.99 5.29
CA ILE A 36 -3.89 -2.38 6.16
C ILE A 36 -3.00 -3.45 5.53
N SER A 37 -1.73 -3.47 5.93
CA SER A 37 -0.75 -4.48 5.46
C SER A 37 -1.02 -5.88 6.01
N LEU A 38 -0.40 -6.90 5.40
CA LEU A 38 -0.38 -8.25 5.95
C LEU A 38 0.23 -8.31 7.36
N ASP A 39 1.28 -7.53 7.64
CA ASP A 39 1.88 -7.48 8.97
C ASP A 39 0.85 -7.05 10.03
N SER A 40 0.03 -6.05 9.72
CA SER A 40 -1.06 -5.58 10.57
C SER A 40 -2.17 -6.63 10.71
N HIS A 41 -2.51 -7.35 9.64
CA HIS A 41 -3.46 -8.47 9.72
C HIS A 41 -2.96 -9.57 10.66
N HIS A 42 -1.68 -9.91 10.65
CA HIS A 42 -1.11 -10.93 11.54
C HIS A 42 -0.82 -10.43 12.96
N GLY A 43 -1.16 -9.18 13.30
CA GLY A 43 -0.86 -8.60 14.61
C GLY A 43 0.63 -8.41 14.85
N ALA A 44 1.44 -8.28 13.80
CA ALA A 44 2.80 -7.80 13.91
C ALA A 44 2.83 -6.26 14.03
N GLY A 45 3.89 -5.72 14.63
CA GLY A 45 4.11 -4.27 14.58
C GLY A 45 4.20 -3.80 13.12
N PRO A 46 3.48 -2.76 12.69
CA PRO A 46 3.65 -2.24 11.34
C PRO A 46 5.06 -1.69 11.15
N SER A 47 5.67 -1.96 10.01
CA SER A 47 6.99 -1.46 9.64
C SER A 47 6.91 -0.47 8.47
N ARG A 48 8.06 -0.02 7.96
CA ARG A 48 8.11 0.87 6.79
C ARG A 48 7.40 0.30 5.58
N ARG A 49 7.45 -1.02 5.37
CA ARG A 49 6.78 -1.65 4.23
C ARG A 49 5.27 -1.65 4.39
N SER A 50 4.76 -1.69 5.62
CA SER A 50 3.32 -1.69 5.91
C SER A 50 2.64 -0.42 5.39
N ASP A 51 3.27 0.74 5.60
CA ASP A 51 2.74 2.02 5.11
C ASP A 51 2.78 2.09 3.57
N LEU A 52 3.86 1.61 2.95
CA LEU A 52 4.02 1.60 1.49
C LEU A 52 3.03 0.64 0.81
N GLU A 53 2.80 -0.54 1.41
CA GLU A 53 1.81 -1.52 0.97
C GLU A 53 0.40 -0.92 1.04
N SER A 54 0.07 -0.26 2.15
CA SER A 54 -1.21 0.44 2.32
C SER A 54 -1.40 1.55 1.28
N LEU A 55 -0.36 2.35 1.00
CA LEU A 55 -0.39 3.34 -0.08
C LEU A 55 -0.62 2.68 -1.45
N GLY A 56 0.00 1.52 -1.70
CA GLY A 56 -0.22 0.75 -2.93
C GLY A 56 -1.67 0.33 -3.11
N TYR A 57 -2.32 -0.14 -2.04
CA TYR A 57 -3.74 -0.48 -2.04
C TYR A 57 -4.63 0.77 -2.24
N CYS A 58 -4.30 1.90 -1.61
CA CYS A 58 -5.01 3.17 -1.86
C CYS A 58 -4.90 3.60 -3.32
N LEU A 59 -3.70 3.58 -3.91
CA LEU A 59 -3.49 3.95 -5.31
C LEU A 59 -4.28 3.05 -6.27
N LEU A 60 -4.29 1.74 -6.02
CA LEU A 60 -5.11 0.79 -6.78
C LEU A 60 -6.60 1.12 -6.65
N LYS A 61 -7.09 1.33 -5.42
CA LYS A 61 -8.50 1.65 -5.18
C LYS A 61 -8.91 2.95 -5.88
N TRP A 62 -8.09 3.99 -5.83
CA TRP A 62 -8.40 5.27 -6.47
C TRP A 62 -8.41 5.18 -8.00
N LEU A 63 -7.49 4.42 -8.60
CA LEU A 63 -7.39 4.29 -10.07
C LEU A 63 -8.41 3.28 -10.64
N CYS A 64 -8.73 2.23 -9.89
CA CYS A 64 -9.55 1.12 -10.37
C CYS A 64 -10.97 1.12 -9.81
N GLY A 65 -11.22 1.80 -8.70
CA GLY A 65 -12.48 1.79 -7.96
C GLY A 65 -12.67 0.58 -7.04
N PHE A 66 -11.82 -0.45 -7.14
CA PHE A 66 -11.99 -1.70 -6.39
C PHE A 66 -10.66 -2.37 -6.04
N LEU A 67 -10.68 -3.18 -4.99
CA LEU A 67 -9.67 -4.18 -4.66
C LEU A 67 -10.33 -5.57 -4.64
N PRO A 68 -9.58 -6.66 -4.92
CA PRO A 68 -10.18 -8.01 -5.01
C PRO A 68 -10.86 -8.53 -3.74
N TRP A 69 -10.63 -7.88 -2.61
CA TRP A 69 -11.18 -8.20 -1.29
C TRP A 69 -12.18 -7.15 -0.77
N SER A 70 -12.51 -6.11 -1.55
CA SER A 70 -13.40 -5.02 -1.10
C SER A 70 -14.79 -5.47 -0.66
N ASP A 71 -15.31 -6.55 -1.24
CA ASP A 71 -16.67 -7.05 -0.96
C ASP A 71 -16.71 -8.16 0.12
N GLU A 72 -15.57 -8.46 0.73
CA GLU A 72 -15.42 -9.55 1.70
C GLU A 72 -14.77 -9.07 3.01
N LEU A 73 -14.92 -7.79 3.35
CA LEU A 73 -14.32 -7.21 4.55
C LEU A 73 -14.88 -7.83 5.85
N ASP A 74 -16.07 -8.41 5.80
CA ASP A 74 -16.65 -9.23 6.87
C ASP A 74 -15.94 -10.59 7.05
N LYS A 75 -15.28 -11.09 6.00
CA LYS A 75 -14.55 -12.36 5.95
C LYS A 75 -13.05 -12.11 6.02
N VAL A 76 -12.57 -11.69 7.18
CA VAL A 76 -11.17 -11.28 7.40
C VAL A 76 -10.16 -12.32 6.88
N GLN A 77 -10.41 -13.60 7.08
CA GLN A 77 -9.53 -14.68 6.59
C GLN A 77 -9.40 -14.67 5.06
N SER A 78 -10.50 -14.44 4.33
CA SER A 78 -10.48 -14.32 2.87
C SER A 78 -9.69 -13.09 2.40
N VAL A 79 -9.81 -11.98 3.13
CA VAL A 79 -9.02 -10.76 2.87
C VAL A 79 -7.53 -11.04 2.98
N VAL A 80 -7.11 -11.74 4.04
CA VAL A 80 -5.71 -12.12 4.28
C VAL A 80 -5.21 -13.03 3.16
N GLU A 81 -5.92 -14.10 2.84
CA GLU A 81 -5.54 -15.04 1.78
C GLU A 81 -5.39 -14.36 0.41
N LYS A 82 -6.29 -13.45 0.06
CA LYS A 82 -6.19 -12.67 -1.17
C LYS A 82 -4.99 -11.73 -1.15
N LYS A 83 -4.72 -11.04 -0.04
CA LYS A 83 -3.55 -10.17 0.10
C LYS A 83 -2.25 -10.98 0.01
N GLU A 84 -2.16 -12.14 0.65
CA GLU A 84 -1.01 -13.05 0.56
C GLU A 84 -0.77 -13.53 -0.88
N LYS A 85 -1.84 -13.95 -1.57
CA LYS A 85 -1.80 -14.35 -2.98
C LYS A 85 -1.25 -13.22 -3.84
N TYR A 86 -1.84 -12.03 -3.73
CA TYR A 86 -1.52 -10.91 -4.61
C TYR A 86 -0.23 -10.17 -4.24
N ARG A 87 0.28 -10.34 -3.02
CA ARG A 87 1.66 -9.96 -2.68
C ARG A 87 2.67 -10.75 -3.50
N LYS A 88 2.42 -12.05 -3.70
CA LYS A 88 3.27 -12.94 -4.52
C LYS A 88 3.03 -12.77 -6.02
N ASP A 89 1.82 -12.38 -6.41
CA ASP A 89 1.42 -12.18 -7.81
C ASP A 89 0.88 -10.76 -8.07
N VAL A 90 1.78 -9.78 -8.08
CA VAL A 90 1.46 -8.38 -8.37
C VAL A 90 0.88 -8.22 -9.79
N ARG A 91 1.33 -9.03 -10.75
CA ARG A 91 0.84 -8.96 -12.13
C ARG A 91 -0.62 -9.42 -12.21
N GLY A 92 -0.97 -10.53 -11.57
CA GLY A 92 -2.34 -11.01 -11.49
C GLY A 92 -3.26 -10.03 -10.75
N LEU A 93 -2.77 -9.38 -9.69
CA LEU A 93 -3.51 -8.31 -9.00
C LEU A 93 -3.86 -7.18 -9.96
N LEU A 94 -2.88 -6.68 -10.71
CA LEU A 94 -3.05 -5.58 -11.65
C LEU A 94 -3.96 -5.95 -12.82
N GLN A 95 -3.79 -7.15 -13.38
CA GLN A 95 -4.66 -7.66 -14.44
C GLN A 95 -6.12 -7.74 -13.98
N LEU A 96 -6.35 -8.21 -12.75
CA LEU A 96 -7.69 -8.24 -12.19
C LEU A 96 -8.26 -6.82 -12.04
N CYS A 97 -7.49 -5.90 -11.44
CA CYS A 97 -7.93 -4.52 -11.15
C CYS A 97 -8.16 -3.66 -12.41
N PHE A 98 -7.33 -3.81 -13.43
CA PHE A 98 -7.42 -3.02 -14.66
C PHE A 98 -8.25 -3.70 -15.76
N ARG A 99 -8.45 -5.02 -15.69
CA ARG A 99 -9.14 -5.82 -16.71
C ARG A 99 -8.52 -5.58 -18.09
N GLN A 100 -9.25 -4.92 -18.99
CA GLN A 100 -8.78 -4.56 -20.34
C GLN A 100 -8.17 -3.16 -20.43
N ARG A 101 -8.17 -2.38 -19.32
CA ARG A 101 -7.55 -1.05 -19.28
C ARG A 101 -6.03 -1.17 -19.23
N ALA A 102 -5.34 -0.17 -19.76
CA ALA A 102 -3.89 -0.07 -19.64
C ALA A 102 -3.48 0.07 -18.17
N ILE A 103 -2.50 -0.73 -17.75
CA ILE A 103 -1.90 -0.67 -16.42
C ILE A 103 -0.78 0.39 -16.45
N PRO A 104 -0.79 1.40 -15.56
CA PRO A 104 0.29 2.38 -15.50
C PRO A 104 1.62 1.74 -15.06
N ASP A 105 2.68 1.90 -15.86
CA ASP A 105 4.01 1.35 -15.55
C ASP A 105 4.54 1.79 -14.18
N ALA A 106 4.28 3.04 -13.79
CA ALA A 106 4.69 3.58 -12.49
C ALA A 106 4.03 2.83 -11.32
N LEU A 107 2.74 2.50 -11.44
CA LEU A 107 2.00 1.75 -10.43
C LEU A 107 2.51 0.30 -10.36
N GLN A 108 2.71 -0.33 -11.52
CA GLN A 108 3.25 -1.68 -11.58
C GLN A 108 4.62 -1.77 -10.92
N GLY A 109 5.55 -0.89 -11.31
CA GLY A 109 6.89 -0.84 -10.72
C GLY A 109 6.88 -0.56 -9.23
N TYR A 110 5.97 0.30 -8.76
CA TYR A 110 5.83 0.62 -7.34
C TYR A 110 5.39 -0.61 -6.54
N LEU A 111 4.32 -1.28 -6.97
CA LEU A 111 3.81 -2.46 -6.28
C LEU A 111 4.81 -3.62 -6.30
N GLN A 112 5.50 -3.84 -7.42
CA GLN A 112 6.53 -4.87 -7.51
C GLN A 112 7.66 -4.65 -6.50
N GLN A 113 8.14 -3.41 -6.36
CA GLN A 113 9.19 -3.08 -5.40
C GLN A 113 8.68 -3.19 -3.95
N VAL A 114 7.50 -2.65 -3.66
CA VAL A 114 6.95 -2.60 -2.29
C VAL A 114 6.57 -3.99 -1.77
N MET A 115 5.96 -4.83 -2.60
CA MET A 115 5.53 -6.17 -2.18
C MET A 115 6.72 -7.13 -1.97
N ALA A 116 7.88 -6.81 -2.55
CA ALA A 116 9.13 -7.54 -2.37
C ALA A 116 9.94 -7.10 -1.14
N LEU A 117 9.58 -6.00 -0.46
CA LEU A 117 10.32 -5.51 0.71
C LEU A 117 10.30 -6.51 1.87
N GLU A 118 11.47 -6.74 2.44
CA GLU A 118 11.60 -7.45 3.71
C GLU A 118 11.14 -6.59 4.90
N TYR A 119 10.78 -7.24 6.00
CA TYR A 119 10.13 -6.57 7.14
C TYR A 119 10.99 -5.44 7.74
N GLU A 120 12.29 -5.67 7.87
CA GLU A 120 13.26 -4.71 8.41
C GLU A 120 14.01 -3.93 7.31
N GLU A 121 13.63 -4.07 6.06
CA GLU A 121 14.31 -3.42 4.95
C GLU A 121 14.06 -1.90 4.98
N LYS A 122 15.09 -1.13 4.64
CA LYS A 122 14.95 0.31 4.37
C LYS A 122 14.54 0.49 2.91
N PRO A 123 13.31 0.98 2.62
CA PRO A 123 12.88 1.15 1.23
C PRO A 123 13.76 2.15 0.48
N GLY A 124 13.98 1.87 -0.81
CA GLY A 124 14.57 2.83 -1.76
C GLY A 124 13.59 3.95 -2.12
N TYR A 125 13.24 4.81 -1.17
CA TYR A 125 12.20 5.85 -1.35
C TYR A 125 12.42 6.73 -2.58
N GLU A 126 13.68 7.03 -2.92
CA GLU A 126 13.98 7.81 -4.11
C GLU A 126 13.62 7.05 -5.38
N ALA A 127 13.97 5.77 -5.48
CA ALA A 127 13.58 4.94 -6.61
C ALA A 127 12.05 4.85 -6.76
N LEU A 128 11.32 4.67 -5.66
CA LEU A 128 9.85 4.66 -5.64
C LEU A 128 9.27 5.99 -6.13
N ARG A 129 9.81 7.13 -5.67
CA ARG A 129 9.39 8.46 -6.14
C ARG A 129 9.67 8.69 -7.61
N GLN A 130 10.82 8.23 -8.11
CA GLN A 130 11.21 8.41 -9.51
C GLN A 130 10.27 7.71 -10.49
N LEU A 131 9.62 6.61 -10.09
CA LEU A 131 8.59 5.95 -10.91
C LEU A 131 7.44 6.90 -11.23
N PHE A 132 6.88 7.56 -10.21
CA PHE A 132 5.78 8.51 -10.40
C PHE A 132 6.24 9.84 -10.98
N LYS A 133 7.43 10.32 -10.62
CA LYS A 133 8.00 11.56 -11.18
C LYS A 133 8.09 11.50 -12.70
N LYS A 134 8.62 10.40 -13.25
CA LYS A 134 8.69 10.19 -14.71
C LYS A 134 7.31 10.19 -15.38
N ALA A 135 6.28 9.67 -14.71
CA ALA A 135 4.92 9.70 -15.23
C ALA A 135 4.35 11.14 -15.23
N LEU A 136 4.56 11.89 -14.15
CA LEU A 136 4.13 13.29 -14.03
C LEU A 136 4.84 14.21 -15.02
N GLU A 137 6.14 14.01 -15.26
CA GLU A 137 6.91 14.77 -16.25
C GLU A 137 6.34 14.61 -17.67
N LYS A 138 5.93 13.39 -18.05
CA LYS A 138 5.24 13.14 -19.34
C LYS A 138 3.90 13.88 -19.43
N MET A 139 3.24 14.09 -18.29
CA MET A 139 2.00 14.87 -18.17
C MET A 139 2.25 16.38 -18.02
N LYS A 140 3.52 16.82 -17.99
CA LYS A 140 3.93 18.20 -17.71
C LYS A 140 3.37 18.73 -16.37
N ALA A 141 3.34 17.85 -15.36
CA ALA A 141 2.85 18.15 -14.02
C ALA A 141 3.95 17.90 -12.96
N SER A 142 3.77 18.48 -11.78
CA SER A 142 4.61 18.30 -10.59
C SER A 142 3.80 17.67 -9.45
N ALA A 143 4.48 16.93 -8.57
CA ALA A 143 3.87 16.34 -7.37
C ALA A 143 3.37 17.39 -6.36
N TYR A 144 3.80 18.64 -6.51
CA TYR A 144 3.42 19.77 -5.65
C TYR A 144 2.46 20.75 -6.32
N ASP A 145 2.03 20.46 -7.55
CA ASP A 145 0.93 21.22 -8.17
C ASP A 145 -0.38 20.94 -7.42
N SER A 146 -1.35 21.84 -7.60
CA SER A 146 -2.70 21.66 -7.05
C SER A 146 -3.31 20.36 -7.56
N VAL A 147 -3.88 19.56 -6.66
CA VAL A 147 -4.59 18.34 -7.03
C VAL A 147 -5.99 18.72 -7.51
N ASP A 148 -6.36 18.24 -8.70
CA ASP A 148 -7.69 18.43 -9.28
C ASP A 148 -8.72 17.53 -8.57
N LEU A 149 -9.13 17.96 -7.38
CA LEU A 149 -10.18 17.31 -6.59
C LEU A 149 -11.52 17.98 -6.88
N LYS A 150 -12.46 17.22 -7.42
CA LYS A 150 -13.86 17.65 -7.54
C LYS A 150 -14.53 17.53 -6.18
N MET A 151 -14.87 18.67 -5.58
CA MET A 151 -15.73 18.71 -4.40
C MET A 151 -17.13 18.26 -4.81
N VAL A 152 -17.60 17.14 -4.25
CA VAL A 152 -19.01 16.76 -4.36
C VAL A 152 -19.76 17.56 -3.30
N PRO A 153 -20.83 18.30 -3.66
CA PRO A 153 -21.58 19.14 -2.73
C PRO A 153 -22.29 18.34 -1.64
#